data_AF-A0A0M3RK58-F1
#
_entry.id   AF-A0A0M3RK58-F1
#
_cell.length_a   1.000
_cell.length_b   1.000
_cell.length_c   1.000
_cell.angle_alpha   90.00
_cell.angle_beta   90.00
_cell.angle_gamma   90.00
#
_symmetry.space_group_name_H-M   'P 1'
#
loop_
_entity.id
_entity.type
_entity.pdbx_description
1 polymer ?
#
loop_
_entity_poly.entity_id
_entity_poly.type
_entity_poly.pdbx_seq_one_letter_code
_entity_poly.pdbx_strand_id
1 'polypeptide(L)'
;MSGSSIFDQLRAEHAVLEDVSAVGFPRPEQTRVIAVANQKGGVGKTSTAVNVAAALAEGGLHVLVIDADSQGNASTALGVEHGEEHASIYDVLVEGVRIQDVVSQTRFSQNLWCLPASIDVAAVEIELIDSTGRESKLRQALRDYLLSRSGEGLPRLDYVLIDCPPSLGIMTINAFVAAGEVLIPLQAEYYALEGLALLTRSVQRVAEIHNPALCVSMIALTMFDKRTTLARDVESEVRTYFPAATLKTKIPRSVRVAEAPSFGAPVVFWNPRSSGAVAYKVLAQEIALRGTGMELPEINVPDDVEET
;
A
#
# COMPACT_ATOMS: atom_id res chain seq x y z
N MET A 1 -7.69 -24.92 -28.51
CA MET A 1 -6.35 -24.40 -28.85
C MET A 1 -6.49 -22.90 -29.06
N SER A 2 -6.22 -22.09 -28.05
CA SER A 2 -6.02 -20.64 -28.24
C SER A 2 -4.90 -20.21 -27.30
N GLY A 3 -3.67 -20.63 -27.63
CA GLY A 3 -2.50 -20.02 -27.05
C GLY A 3 -2.39 -18.63 -27.63
N SER A 4 -2.75 -17.60 -26.86
CA SER A 4 -2.24 -16.26 -27.09
C SER A 4 -0.72 -16.38 -27.24
N SER A 5 -0.16 -15.88 -28.34
CA SER A 5 1.30 -15.91 -28.52
C SER A 5 1.94 -15.06 -27.42
N ILE A 6 3.11 -15.48 -26.90
CA ILE A 6 3.94 -14.64 -26.01
C ILE A 6 4.16 -13.24 -26.61
N PHE A 7 4.23 -13.15 -27.95
CA PHE A 7 4.34 -11.87 -28.66
C PHE A 7 3.09 -10.98 -28.54
N ASP A 8 1.89 -11.56 -28.46
CA ASP A 8 0.65 -10.81 -28.32
C ASP A 8 0.52 -10.26 -26.89
N GLN A 9 0.95 -11.03 -25.89
CA GLN A 9 1.04 -10.58 -24.49
C GLN A 9 2.03 -9.42 -24.34
N LEU A 10 3.26 -9.57 -24.85
CA LEU A 10 4.27 -8.52 -24.77
C LEU A 10 3.82 -7.22 -25.45
N ARG A 11 3.08 -7.31 -26.55
CA ARG A 11 2.48 -6.13 -27.20
C ARG A 11 1.39 -5.50 -26.34
N ALA A 12 0.52 -6.31 -25.74
CA ALA A 12 -0.54 -5.81 -24.88
C ALA A 12 0.02 -5.13 -23.62
N GLU A 13 1.06 -5.70 -23.00
CA GLU A 13 1.75 -5.11 -21.85
C GLU A 13 2.42 -3.79 -22.22
N HIS A 14 3.05 -3.73 -23.40
CA HIS A 14 3.66 -2.50 -23.92
C HIS A 14 2.63 -1.39 -24.11
N ALA A 15 1.49 -1.72 -24.74
CA ALA A 15 0.42 -0.76 -24.97
C ALA A 15 -0.14 -0.21 -23.65
N VAL A 16 -0.33 -1.06 -22.63
CA VAL A 16 -0.77 -0.62 -21.30
C VAL A 16 0.26 0.32 -20.65
N LEU A 17 1.55 0.03 -20.77
CA LEU A 17 2.58 0.92 -20.22
C LEU A 17 2.63 2.28 -20.95
N GLU A 18 2.39 2.31 -22.26
CA GLU A 18 2.23 3.56 -23.01
C GLU A 18 1.01 4.35 -22.53
N ASP A 19 -0.13 3.70 -22.34
CA ASP A 19 -1.36 4.33 -21.81
C ASP A 19 -1.16 4.89 -20.41
N VAL A 20 -0.51 4.12 -19.51
CA VAL A 20 -0.17 4.58 -18.16
C VAL A 20 0.71 5.83 -18.23
N SER A 21 1.74 5.82 -19.08
CA SER A 21 2.62 6.97 -19.25
C SER A 21 1.90 8.19 -19.85
N ALA A 22 0.93 7.97 -20.75
CA ALA A 22 0.18 9.05 -21.42
C ALA A 22 -0.82 9.73 -20.47
N VAL A 23 -1.52 8.96 -19.63
CA VAL A 23 -2.47 9.47 -18.65
C VAL A 23 -1.76 10.11 -17.46
N GLY A 24 -0.58 9.60 -17.09
CA GLY A 24 0.24 10.11 -16.00
C GLY A 24 -0.35 9.88 -14.60
N PHE A 25 0.20 10.58 -13.61
CA PHE A 25 -0.15 10.43 -12.20
C PHE A 25 -0.51 11.81 -11.62
N PRO A 26 -1.79 12.17 -11.55
CA PRO A 26 -2.18 13.48 -11.06
C PRO A 26 -1.86 13.63 -9.57
N ARG A 27 -1.39 14.82 -9.17
CA ARG A 27 -1.10 15.16 -7.77
C ARG A 27 -2.40 15.48 -7.03
N PRO A 28 -2.66 14.90 -5.85
CA PRO A 28 -3.81 15.26 -5.03
C PRO A 28 -3.67 16.69 -4.48
N GLU A 29 -4.79 17.35 -4.17
CA GLU A 29 -4.78 18.71 -3.62
C GLU A 29 -4.13 18.79 -2.23
N GLN A 30 -4.15 17.70 -1.46
CA GLN A 30 -3.55 17.56 -0.13
C GLN A 30 -2.84 16.21 0.00
N THR A 31 -1.93 16.08 0.97
CA THR A 31 -1.30 14.79 1.29
C THR A 31 -2.36 13.76 1.64
N ARG A 32 -2.39 12.64 0.92
CA ARG A 32 -3.27 11.51 1.23
C ARG A 32 -2.51 10.50 2.09
N VAL A 33 -3.02 10.23 3.29
CA VAL A 33 -2.47 9.23 4.20
C VAL A 33 -3.37 8.00 4.18
N ILE A 34 -2.83 6.89 3.69
CA ILE A 34 -3.55 5.67 3.34
C ILE A 34 -3.00 4.51 4.17
N ALA A 35 -3.82 3.93 5.04
CA ALA A 35 -3.48 2.71 5.74
C ALA A 35 -3.76 1.49 4.85
N VAL A 36 -2.77 0.63 4.64
CA VAL A 36 -2.90 -0.62 3.88
C VAL A 36 -3.10 -1.76 4.89
N ALA A 37 -4.35 -2.19 5.07
CA ALA A 37 -4.70 -3.07 6.18
C ALA A 37 -5.57 -4.25 5.79
N ASN A 38 -5.30 -5.38 6.44
CA ASN A 38 -6.09 -6.61 6.43
C ASN A 38 -5.66 -7.52 7.58
N GLN A 39 -6.64 -8.11 8.28
CA GLN A 39 -6.42 -9.03 9.41
C GLN A 39 -5.80 -10.38 8.98
N LYS A 40 -5.88 -10.71 7.69
CA LYS A 40 -5.27 -11.93 7.17
C LYS A 40 -3.81 -11.68 6.75
N GLY A 41 -2.91 -12.57 7.18
CA GLY A 41 -1.53 -12.64 6.67
C GLY A 41 -1.49 -13.10 5.21
N GLY A 42 -0.50 -12.64 4.45
CA GLY A 42 -0.27 -13.15 3.09
C GLY A 42 -1.22 -12.65 1.98
N VAL A 43 -2.13 -11.73 2.26
CA VAL A 43 -3.06 -11.17 1.24
C VAL A 43 -2.43 -10.11 0.32
N GLY A 44 -1.13 -9.84 0.44
CA GLY A 44 -0.42 -8.84 -0.35
C GLY A 44 -0.49 -7.40 0.18
N LYS A 45 -0.55 -7.19 1.51
CA LYS A 45 -0.47 -5.87 2.15
C LYS A 45 0.81 -5.11 1.80
N THR A 46 1.94 -5.64 2.24
CA THR A 46 3.27 -5.11 1.94
C THR A 46 3.51 -4.98 0.45
N SER A 47 3.21 -6.02 -0.33
CA SER A 47 3.37 -5.99 -1.80
C SER A 47 2.58 -4.85 -2.43
N THR A 48 1.37 -4.58 -1.94
CA THR A 48 0.55 -3.48 -2.43
C THR A 48 1.10 -2.13 -1.98
N ALA A 49 1.40 -1.96 -0.69
CA ALA A 49 1.94 -0.70 -0.16
C ALA A 49 3.22 -0.29 -0.91
N VAL A 50 4.17 -1.21 -1.03
CA VAL A 50 5.49 -0.96 -1.63
C VAL A 50 5.41 -0.73 -3.13
N ASN A 51 4.67 -1.55 -3.88
CA ASN A 51 4.63 -1.40 -5.35
C ASN A 51 3.75 -0.23 -5.80
N VAL A 52 2.67 0.08 -5.08
CA VAL A 52 1.90 1.30 -5.33
C VAL A 52 2.76 2.53 -5.04
N ALA A 53 3.46 2.56 -3.90
CA ALA A 53 4.34 3.68 -3.56
C ALA A 53 5.43 3.91 -4.61
N ALA A 54 6.07 2.82 -5.02
CA ALA A 54 7.12 2.82 -6.04
C ALA A 54 6.62 3.32 -7.40
N ALA A 55 5.45 2.87 -7.85
CA ALA A 55 4.85 3.32 -9.11
C ALA A 55 4.40 4.79 -9.06
N LEU A 56 3.79 5.24 -7.94
CA LEU A 56 3.46 6.66 -7.74
C LEU A 56 4.72 7.54 -7.80
N ALA A 57 5.82 7.10 -7.16
CA ALA A 57 7.08 7.82 -7.16
C ALA A 57 7.80 7.80 -8.53
N GLU A 58 7.71 6.71 -9.28
CA GLU A 58 8.13 6.62 -10.69
C GLU A 58 7.35 7.63 -11.54
N GLY A 59 6.06 7.83 -11.24
CA GLY A 59 5.18 8.84 -11.84
C GLY A 59 5.47 10.30 -11.42
N GLY A 60 6.50 10.55 -10.61
CA GLY A 60 6.92 11.91 -10.21
C GLY A 60 6.19 12.48 -8.99
N LEU A 61 5.49 11.65 -8.22
CA LEU A 61 4.84 12.02 -6.96
C LEU A 61 5.80 11.84 -5.78
N HIS A 62 5.64 12.65 -4.74
CA HIS A 62 6.42 12.53 -3.51
C HIS A 62 5.72 11.58 -2.53
N VAL A 63 6.36 10.45 -2.21
CA VAL A 63 5.73 9.33 -1.50
C VAL A 63 6.55 8.88 -0.29
N LEU A 64 5.90 8.74 0.85
CA LEU A 64 6.45 8.08 2.04
C LEU A 64 5.77 6.74 2.26
N VAL A 65 6.55 5.69 2.50
CA VAL A 65 6.07 4.42 3.06
C VAL A 65 6.43 4.38 4.53
N ILE A 66 5.47 4.08 5.39
CA ILE A 66 5.68 3.81 6.81
C ILE A 66 5.51 2.31 7.01
N ASP A 67 6.59 1.62 7.36
CA ASP A 67 6.52 0.22 7.76
C ASP A 67 6.10 0.16 9.23
N ALA A 68 4.93 -0.40 9.51
CA ALA A 68 4.37 -0.49 10.86
C ALA A 68 4.26 -1.94 11.35
N ASP A 69 4.86 -2.90 10.63
CA ASP A 69 4.90 -4.31 11.00
C ASP A 69 6.29 -4.66 11.54
N SER A 70 6.36 -5.33 12.68
CA SER A 70 7.64 -5.75 13.30
C SER A 70 8.45 -6.72 12.44
N GLN A 71 7.85 -7.30 11.40
CA GLN A 71 8.56 -8.10 10.41
C GLN A 71 9.43 -7.28 9.46
N GLY A 72 9.25 -5.96 9.34
CA GLY A 72 10.12 -5.11 8.50
C GLY A 72 10.03 -5.42 7.00
N ASN A 73 8.93 -6.02 6.54
CA ASN A 73 8.82 -6.51 5.16
C ASN A 73 8.80 -5.37 4.14
N ALA A 74 8.19 -4.22 4.46
CA ALA A 74 8.19 -3.07 3.55
C ALA A 74 9.58 -2.42 3.49
N SER A 75 10.25 -2.32 4.63
CA SER A 75 11.63 -1.84 4.76
C SER A 75 12.58 -2.67 3.90
N THR A 76 12.48 -4.00 4.03
CA THR A 76 13.24 -4.97 3.20
C THR A 76 12.95 -4.78 1.72
N ALA A 77 11.67 -4.76 1.33
CA ALA A 77 11.28 -4.66 -0.08
C ALA A 77 11.66 -3.30 -0.72
N LEU A 78 11.87 -2.26 0.08
CA LEU A 78 12.37 -0.95 -0.34
C LEU A 78 13.89 -0.80 -0.24
N GLY A 79 14.60 -1.86 0.16
CA GLY A 79 16.06 -1.87 0.26
C GLY A 79 16.58 -0.87 1.28
N VAL A 80 15.83 -0.64 2.36
CA VAL A 80 16.19 0.29 3.45
C VAL A 80 16.73 -0.52 4.62
N GLU A 81 17.86 -0.05 5.15
CA GLU A 81 18.49 -0.64 6.33
C GLU A 81 17.54 -0.53 7.54
N HIS A 82 17.40 -1.62 8.28
CA HIS A 82 16.50 -1.75 9.41
C HIS A 82 16.98 -2.89 10.31
N GLY A 83 16.41 -2.99 11.52
CA GLY A 83 16.83 -3.93 12.56
C GLY A 83 17.27 -3.20 13.83
N GLU A 84 17.82 -3.94 14.80
CA GLU A 84 18.14 -3.42 16.15
C GLU A 84 19.19 -2.29 16.16
N GLU A 85 20.05 -2.22 15.14
CA GLU A 85 21.11 -1.20 15.05
C GLU A 85 20.62 0.12 14.41
N HIS A 86 19.39 0.16 13.89
CA HIS A 86 18.85 1.30 13.18
C HIS A 86 17.59 1.83 13.87
N ALA A 87 17.49 3.15 14.00
CA ALA A 87 16.27 3.78 14.44
C ALA A 87 15.10 3.43 13.50
N SER A 88 13.91 3.28 14.05
CA SER A 88 12.71 2.84 13.36
C SER A 88 11.46 3.57 13.84
N ILE A 89 10.29 3.18 13.32
CA ILE A 89 9.01 3.65 13.84
C ILE A 89 8.85 3.38 15.35
N TYR A 90 9.52 2.37 15.92
CA TYR A 90 9.52 2.11 17.36
C TYR A 90 10.00 3.35 18.13
N ASP A 91 11.17 3.88 17.79
CA ASP A 91 11.78 5.02 18.49
C ASP A 91 10.95 6.29 18.32
N VAL A 92 10.29 6.43 17.16
CA VAL A 92 9.35 7.53 16.92
C VAL A 92 8.17 7.48 17.88
N LEU A 93 7.60 6.29 18.12
CA LEU A 93 6.38 6.14 18.90
C LEU A 93 6.65 6.07 20.41
N VAL A 94 7.73 5.40 20.82
CA VAL A 94 8.06 5.11 22.21
C VAL A 94 9.01 6.15 22.78
N GLU A 95 10.11 6.44 22.08
CA GLU A 95 11.15 7.36 22.55
C GLU A 95 10.90 8.83 22.15
N GLY A 96 10.00 9.07 21.20
CA GLY A 96 9.68 10.39 20.69
C GLY A 96 10.71 10.95 19.72
N VAL A 97 11.51 10.09 19.09
CA VAL A 97 12.42 10.49 18.00
C VAL A 97 11.61 11.09 16.86
N ARG A 98 12.14 12.13 16.21
CA ARG A 98 11.41 12.78 15.10
C ARG A 98 11.54 11.92 13.84
N ILE A 99 10.45 11.79 13.08
CA ILE A 99 10.46 11.04 11.80
C ILE A 99 11.57 11.52 10.86
N GLN A 100 11.86 12.82 10.82
CA GLN A 100 12.92 13.38 9.97
C GLN A 100 14.32 12.82 10.25
N ASP A 101 14.58 12.34 11.46
CA ASP A 101 15.88 11.80 11.87
C ASP A 101 15.99 10.28 11.58
N VAL A 102 14.88 9.65 11.19
CA VAL A 102 14.76 8.19 10.98
C VAL A 102 14.42 7.84 9.54
N VAL A 103 13.62 8.69 8.88
CA VAL A 103 13.15 8.48 7.52
C VAL A 103 14.32 8.43 6.54
N SER A 104 14.33 7.39 5.72
CA SER A 104 15.40 7.12 4.75
C SER A 104 14.88 7.25 3.34
N GLN A 105 15.63 7.95 2.48
CA GLN A 105 15.35 7.97 1.05
C GLN A 105 15.75 6.63 0.44
N THR A 106 14.87 6.06 -0.38
CA THR A 106 15.15 4.77 -1.03
C THR A 106 16.08 4.93 -2.23
N ARG A 107 16.80 3.86 -2.59
CA ARG A 107 17.67 3.85 -3.79
C ARG A 107 16.90 3.88 -5.13
N PHE A 108 15.58 3.72 -5.09
CA PHE A 108 14.75 3.54 -6.29
C PHE A 108 14.24 4.84 -6.89
N SER A 109 14.01 5.87 -6.06
CA SER A 109 13.56 7.19 -6.54
C SER A 109 13.96 8.28 -5.55
N GLN A 110 14.28 9.46 -6.08
CA GLN A 110 14.49 10.67 -5.27
C GLN A 110 13.21 11.14 -4.57
N ASN A 111 12.06 10.64 -5.01
CA ASN A 111 10.75 10.99 -4.48
C ASN A 111 10.12 9.90 -3.61
N LEU A 112 10.88 8.84 -3.27
CA LEU A 112 10.38 7.72 -2.46
C LEU A 112 11.19 7.59 -1.18
N TRP A 113 10.50 7.75 -0.05
CA TRP A 113 11.04 7.63 1.30
C TRP A 113 10.40 6.46 2.05
N CYS A 114 11.11 5.97 3.06
CA CYS A 114 10.65 4.93 3.96
C CYS A 114 10.95 5.32 5.41
N LEU A 115 9.94 5.21 6.30
CA LEU A 115 10.16 5.12 7.73
C LEU A 115 10.20 3.62 8.07
N PRO A 116 11.39 3.06 8.39
CA PRO A 116 11.54 1.62 8.56
C PRO A 116 10.95 1.11 9.88
N ALA A 117 10.75 -0.20 9.95
CA ALA A 117 10.38 -0.92 11.18
C ALA A 117 11.56 -1.75 11.72
N SER A 118 11.60 -1.95 13.04
CA SER A 118 12.47 -2.94 13.69
C SER A 118 11.63 -4.02 14.38
N ILE A 119 12.30 -5.07 14.87
CA ILE A 119 11.64 -6.12 15.65
C ILE A 119 10.99 -5.57 16.94
N ASP A 120 11.51 -4.45 17.47
CA ASP A 120 11.02 -3.78 18.67
C ASP A 120 9.61 -3.22 18.51
N VAL A 121 9.13 -3.05 17.28
CA VAL A 121 7.72 -2.68 17.01
C VAL A 121 6.75 -3.66 17.69
N ALA A 122 7.16 -4.93 17.91
CA ALA A 122 6.37 -5.90 18.66
C ALA A 122 6.17 -5.53 20.14
N ALA A 123 7.08 -4.76 20.73
CA ALA A 123 7.01 -4.32 22.13
C ALA A 123 6.16 -3.06 22.33
N VAL A 124 5.80 -2.34 21.26
CA VAL A 124 5.04 -1.07 21.32
C VAL A 124 3.73 -1.22 22.10
N GLU A 125 3.06 -2.38 21.98
CA GLU A 125 1.81 -2.64 22.71
C GLU A 125 1.97 -2.63 24.23
N ILE A 126 3.10 -3.12 24.73
CA ILE A 126 3.40 -3.16 26.16
C ILE A 126 3.94 -1.79 26.61
N GLU A 127 4.87 -1.21 25.85
CA GLU A 127 5.52 0.06 26.19
C GLU A 127 4.54 1.24 26.24
N LEU A 128 3.52 1.24 25.37
CA LEU A 128 2.54 2.31 25.32
C LEU A 128 1.36 2.11 26.29
N ILE A 129 1.35 1.08 27.14
CA ILE A 129 0.16 0.71 27.92
C ILE A 129 -0.39 1.87 28.77
N ASP A 130 0.50 2.57 29.48
CA ASP A 130 0.19 3.70 30.36
C ASP A 130 0.38 5.06 29.69
N SER A 131 0.70 5.08 28.39
CA SER A 131 0.95 6.32 27.66
C SER A 131 -0.36 7.01 27.30
N THR A 132 -0.50 8.27 27.72
CA THR A 132 -1.67 9.08 27.37
C THR A 132 -1.69 9.35 25.86
N GLY A 133 -2.83 9.10 25.22
CA GLY A 133 -3.01 9.34 23.79
C GLY A 133 -2.21 8.38 22.90
N ARG A 134 -1.85 7.19 23.42
CA ARG A 134 -1.09 6.15 22.72
C ARG A 134 -1.63 5.79 21.34
N GLU A 135 -2.94 5.91 21.12
CA GLU A 135 -3.60 5.62 19.85
C GLU A 135 -3.27 6.65 18.76
N SER A 136 -2.73 7.82 19.12
CA SER A 136 -2.52 8.95 18.22
C SER A 136 -1.06 9.37 18.06
N LYS A 137 -0.11 8.60 18.60
CA LYS A 137 1.32 8.89 18.57
C LYS A 137 1.82 9.04 17.14
N LEU A 138 1.46 8.12 16.24
CA LEU A 138 1.87 8.19 14.83
C LEU A 138 1.28 9.41 14.12
N ARG A 139 0.02 9.76 14.40
CA ARG A 139 -0.62 10.95 13.84
C ARG A 139 0.13 12.23 14.22
N GLN A 140 0.51 12.35 15.50
CA GLN A 140 1.24 13.51 16.00
C GLN A 140 2.62 13.61 15.33
N ALA A 141 3.40 12.53 15.34
CA ALA A 141 4.72 12.50 14.72
C ALA A 141 4.67 12.79 13.20
N LEU A 142 3.70 12.20 12.48
CA LEU A 142 3.52 12.44 11.05
C LEU A 142 3.12 13.89 10.75
N ARG A 143 2.21 14.47 11.53
CA ARG A 143 1.82 15.87 11.37
C ARG A 143 3.02 16.80 11.56
N ASP A 144 3.79 16.57 12.61
CA ASP A 144 4.94 17.41 12.92
C ASP A 144 6.03 17.29 11.84
N TYR A 145 6.22 16.11 11.27
CA TYR A 145 7.09 15.89 10.11
C TYR A 145 6.60 16.59 8.83
N LEU A 146 5.30 16.52 8.52
CA LEU A 146 4.73 17.23 7.37
C LEU A 146 4.90 18.75 7.50
N LEU A 147 4.76 19.28 8.72
CA LEU A 147 5.00 20.70 9.02
C LEU A 147 6.48 21.07 8.91
N SER A 148 7.39 20.26 9.43
CA SER A 148 8.84 20.55 9.35
C SER A 148 9.34 20.56 7.91
N ARG A 149 8.90 19.60 7.08
CA ARG A 149 9.22 19.59 5.64
C ARG A 149 8.81 20.88 4.94
N SER A 150 7.61 21.38 5.22
CA SER A 150 7.11 22.64 4.66
C SER A 150 7.97 23.83 5.10
N GLY A 151 8.34 23.88 6.39
CA GLY A 151 9.21 24.92 6.94
C GLY A 151 10.63 24.92 6.36
N GLU A 152 11.14 23.76 5.96
CA GLU A 152 12.44 23.58 5.32
C GLU A 152 12.41 23.81 3.79
N GLY A 153 11.25 24.14 3.21
CA GLY A 153 11.08 24.34 1.78
C GLY A 153 11.17 23.05 0.95
N LEU A 154 11.04 21.89 1.59
CA LEU A 154 11.01 20.60 0.90
C LEU A 154 9.66 20.41 0.19
N PRO A 155 9.63 19.66 -0.94
CA PRO A 155 8.37 19.31 -1.57
C PRO A 155 7.44 18.57 -0.60
N ARG A 156 6.17 18.96 -0.62
CA ARG A 156 5.08 18.30 0.10
C ARG A 156 4.99 16.84 -0.34
N LEU A 157 4.77 15.95 0.60
CA LEU A 157 4.37 14.57 0.27
C LEU A 157 2.98 14.58 -0.36
N ASP A 158 2.83 13.90 -1.49
CA ASP A 158 1.54 13.68 -2.14
C ASP A 158 0.84 12.48 -1.49
N TYR A 159 1.60 11.44 -1.17
CA TYR A 159 1.09 10.20 -0.58
C TYR A 159 1.93 9.74 0.61
N VAL A 160 1.24 9.21 1.62
CA VAL A 160 1.83 8.43 2.72
C VAL A 160 1.09 7.10 2.77
N LEU A 161 1.80 5.98 2.56
CA LEU A 161 1.24 4.64 2.69
C LEU A 161 1.76 3.99 3.97
N ILE A 162 0.86 3.53 4.83
CA ILE A 162 1.21 2.84 6.08
C ILE A 162 0.97 1.34 5.87
N ASP A 163 2.03 0.53 5.87
CA ASP A 163 1.92 -0.94 5.79
C ASP A 163 1.59 -1.49 7.18
N CYS A 164 0.33 -1.90 7.39
CA CYS A 164 -0.14 -2.34 8.70
C CYS A 164 0.17 -3.82 8.96
N PRO A 165 0.43 -4.20 10.23
CA PRO A 165 0.56 -5.59 10.62
C PRO A 165 -0.77 -6.36 10.43
N PRO A 166 -0.76 -7.71 10.42
CA PRO A 166 -1.97 -8.53 10.28
C PRO A 166 -2.88 -8.52 11.52
N SER A 167 -2.51 -7.84 12.61
CA SER A 167 -3.31 -7.78 13.84
C SER A 167 -4.05 -6.44 13.98
N LEU A 168 -5.14 -6.42 14.75
CA LEU A 168 -5.83 -5.17 15.16
C LEU A 168 -5.32 -4.66 16.52
N GLY A 169 -3.99 -4.67 16.70
CA GLY A 169 -3.33 -4.15 17.90
C GLY A 169 -3.12 -2.63 17.85
N ILE A 170 -2.36 -2.10 18.82
CA ILE A 170 -2.10 -0.66 18.95
C ILE A 170 -1.44 -0.04 17.72
N MET A 171 -0.64 -0.80 16.98
CA MET A 171 0.01 -0.32 15.76
C MET A 171 -0.99 -0.04 14.64
N THR A 172 -1.92 -0.96 14.42
CA THR A 172 -3.00 -0.77 13.43
C THR A 172 -3.94 0.35 13.84
N ILE A 173 -4.20 0.52 15.15
CA ILE A 173 -4.95 1.67 15.65
C ILE A 173 -4.20 2.97 15.34
N ASN A 174 -2.89 3.05 15.63
CA ASN A 174 -2.08 4.23 15.30
C ASN A 174 -2.10 4.55 13.79
N ALA A 175 -1.99 3.53 12.94
CA ALA A 175 -2.10 3.69 11.50
C ALA A 175 -3.45 4.27 11.08
N PHE A 176 -4.56 3.74 11.61
CA PHE A 176 -5.92 4.20 11.33
C PHE A 176 -6.21 5.60 11.89
N VAL A 177 -5.63 5.95 13.03
CA VAL A 177 -5.77 7.29 13.61
C VAL A 177 -4.95 8.31 12.83
N ALA A 178 -3.81 7.91 12.23
CA ALA A 178 -2.98 8.76 11.38
C ALA A 178 -3.50 8.88 9.94
N ALA A 179 -4.20 7.87 9.42
CA ALA A 179 -4.70 7.82 8.06
C ALA A 179 -6.05 8.53 7.87
N GLY A 180 -6.29 9.10 6.69
CA GLY A 180 -7.62 9.56 6.29
C GLY A 180 -8.47 8.45 5.67
N GLU A 181 -7.83 7.39 5.20
CA GLU A 181 -8.50 6.34 4.44
C GLU A 181 -7.77 5.00 4.53
N VAL A 182 -8.50 3.91 4.27
CA VAL A 182 -8.00 2.54 4.28
C VAL A 182 -8.11 1.91 2.90
N LEU A 183 -6.99 1.37 2.44
CA LEU A 183 -6.89 0.46 1.30
C LEU A 183 -6.85 -0.98 1.84
N ILE A 184 -7.78 -1.83 1.39
CA ILE A 184 -7.87 -3.25 1.77
C ILE A 184 -7.43 -4.12 0.60
N PRO A 185 -6.23 -4.72 0.65
CA PRO A 185 -5.84 -5.81 -0.25
C PRO A 185 -6.64 -7.06 0.12
N LEU A 186 -7.38 -7.61 -0.85
CA LEU A 186 -8.29 -8.71 -0.65
C LEU A 186 -7.94 -9.86 -1.60
N GLN A 187 -7.55 -10.99 -1.04
CA GLN A 187 -7.40 -12.21 -1.79
C GLN A 187 -8.76 -12.92 -1.91
N ALA A 188 -9.12 -13.33 -3.13
CA ALA A 188 -10.42 -13.93 -3.43
C ALA A 188 -10.49 -15.40 -2.99
N GLU A 189 -10.67 -15.61 -1.68
CA GLU A 189 -10.81 -16.93 -1.05
C GLU A 189 -12.13 -17.05 -0.27
N TYR A 190 -12.44 -18.25 0.20
CA TYR A 190 -13.73 -18.59 0.82
C TYR A 190 -14.15 -17.64 1.97
N TYR A 191 -13.22 -17.24 2.84
CA TYR A 191 -13.50 -16.35 3.98
C TYR A 191 -13.27 -14.86 3.69
N ALA A 192 -13.13 -14.46 2.42
CA ALA A 192 -12.78 -13.09 2.04
C ALA A 192 -13.79 -12.05 2.54
N LEU A 193 -15.08 -12.31 2.35
CA LEU A 193 -16.15 -11.37 2.71
C LEU A 193 -16.37 -11.25 4.21
N GLU A 194 -16.26 -12.36 4.95
CA GLU A 194 -16.35 -12.33 6.41
C GLU A 194 -15.21 -11.50 7.02
N GLY A 195 -13.97 -11.75 6.56
CA GLY A 195 -12.80 -10.96 6.97
C GLY A 195 -12.94 -9.48 6.61
N LEU A 196 -13.46 -9.18 5.42
CA LEU A 196 -13.72 -7.81 4.97
C LEU A 196 -14.78 -7.10 5.84
N ALA A 197 -15.87 -7.79 6.18
CA ALA A 197 -16.92 -7.25 7.04
C ALA A 197 -16.40 -6.96 8.46
N LEU A 198 -15.63 -7.88 9.04
CA LEU A 198 -15.01 -7.69 10.35
C LEU A 198 -14.04 -6.50 10.35
N LEU A 199 -13.19 -6.40 9.34
CA LEU A 199 -12.26 -5.27 9.20
C LEU A 199 -13.00 -3.94 9.05
N THR A 200 -14.03 -3.89 8.22
CA THR A 200 -14.84 -2.67 8.01
C THR A 200 -15.47 -2.20 9.32
N ARG A 201 -16.00 -3.13 10.13
CA ARG A 201 -16.53 -2.82 11.46
C ARG A 201 -15.47 -2.26 12.40
N SER A 202 -14.26 -2.82 12.37
CA SER A 202 -13.13 -2.32 13.17
C SER A 202 -12.72 -0.91 12.74
N VAL A 203 -12.66 -0.63 11.44
CA VAL A 203 -12.38 0.71 10.90
C VAL A 203 -13.46 1.70 11.37
N GLN A 204 -14.74 1.35 11.26
CA GLN A 204 -15.84 2.20 11.72
C GLN A 204 -15.73 2.53 13.21
N ARG A 205 -15.39 1.54 14.06
CA ARG A 205 -15.21 1.76 15.49
C ARG A 205 -14.06 2.73 15.79
N VAL A 206 -12.94 2.62 15.09
CA VAL A 206 -11.82 3.58 15.24
C VAL A 206 -12.23 4.96 14.75
N ALA A 207 -12.99 5.03 13.65
CA ALA A 207 -13.47 6.30 13.11
C ALA A 207 -14.37 7.04 14.10
N GLU A 208 -15.33 6.34 14.72
CA GLU A 208 -16.24 6.89 15.71
C GLU A 208 -15.54 7.44 16.95
N ILE A 209 -14.48 6.76 17.42
CA ILE A 209 -13.82 7.09 18.69
C ILE A 209 -12.66 8.08 18.50
N HIS A 210 -11.85 7.91 17.45
CA HIS A 210 -10.54 8.56 17.34
C HIS A 210 -10.32 9.39 16.07
N ASN A 211 -11.03 9.09 14.98
CA ASN A 211 -10.78 9.71 13.68
C ASN A 211 -12.02 9.72 12.75
N PRO A 212 -12.94 10.69 12.88
CA PRO A 212 -14.17 10.72 12.09
C PRO A 212 -13.97 10.82 10.57
N ALA A 213 -12.77 11.19 10.09
CA ALA A 213 -12.46 11.24 8.66
C ALA A 213 -12.11 9.86 8.08
N LEU A 214 -11.75 8.87 8.92
CA LEU A 214 -11.31 7.55 8.48
C LEU A 214 -12.44 6.77 7.80
N CYS A 215 -12.20 6.32 6.59
CA CYS A 215 -13.11 5.45 5.87
C CYS A 215 -12.39 4.36 5.08
N VAL A 216 -13.10 3.28 4.73
CA VAL A 216 -12.62 2.33 3.72
C VAL A 216 -12.90 2.95 2.35
N SER A 217 -11.87 3.50 1.72
CA SER A 217 -12.01 4.15 0.42
C SER A 217 -11.71 3.22 -0.75
N MET A 218 -10.92 2.17 -0.52
CA MET A 218 -10.40 1.32 -1.59
C MET A 218 -10.30 -0.16 -1.19
N ILE A 219 -10.68 -1.04 -2.11
CA ILE A 219 -10.49 -2.50 -2.02
C ILE A 219 -9.80 -2.97 -3.29
N ALA A 220 -8.60 -3.55 -3.16
CA ALA A 220 -7.81 -4.09 -4.27
C ALA A 220 -7.89 -5.61 -4.26
N LEU A 221 -8.34 -6.23 -5.36
CA LEU A 221 -8.29 -7.68 -5.49
C LEU A 221 -6.85 -8.12 -5.80
N THR A 222 -6.28 -8.94 -4.94
CA THR A 222 -4.90 -9.41 -5.03
C THR A 222 -4.81 -10.91 -5.28
N MET A 223 -3.69 -11.34 -5.89
CA MET A 223 -3.43 -12.73 -6.27
C MET A 223 -4.60 -13.36 -7.04
N PHE A 224 -5.24 -12.57 -7.90
CA PHE A 224 -6.47 -12.92 -8.59
C PHE A 224 -6.21 -14.00 -9.65
N ASP A 225 -6.98 -15.08 -9.61
CA ASP A 225 -6.98 -16.11 -10.65
C ASP A 225 -8.38 -16.22 -11.27
N LYS A 226 -8.54 -15.57 -12.42
CA LYS A 226 -9.80 -15.51 -13.19
C LYS A 226 -10.33 -16.89 -13.63
N ARG A 227 -9.46 -17.91 -13.67
CA ARG A 227 -9.84 -19.28 -14.09
C ARG A 227 -10.71 -19.94 -13.03
N THR A 228 -10.62 -19.50 -11.78
CA THR A 228 -11.39 -20.07 -10.69
C THR A 228 -12.77 -19.42 -10.62
N THR A 229 -13.81 -20.25 -10.42
CA THR A 229 -15.17 -19.75 -10.18
C THR A 229 -15.24 -18.97 -8.88
N LEU A 230 -14.58 -19.45 -7.82
CA LEU A 230 -14.51 -18.78 -6.52
C LEU A 230 -14.00 -17.34 -6.64
N ALA A 231 -12.93 -17.07 -7.40
CA ALA A 231 -12.42 -15.71 -7.52
C ALA A 231 -13.42 -14.76 -8.18
N ARG A 232 -14.16 -15.25 -9.19
CA ARG A 232 -15.19 -14.48 -9.90
C ARG A 232 -16.41 -14.23 -9.02
N ASP A 233 -16.83 -15.21 -8.24
CA ASP A 233 -17.95 -15.09 -7.32
C ASP A 233 -17.63 -14.07 -6.21
N VAL A 234 -16.46 -14.19 -5.58
CA VAL A 234 -15.99 -13.23 -4.56
C VAL A 234 -15.85 -11.82 -5.15
N GLU A 235 -15.30 -11.66 -6.36
CA GLU A 235 -15.26 -10.37 -7.04
C GLU A 235 -16.67 -9.77 -7.20
N SER A 236 -17.61 -10.56 -7.72
CA SER A 236 -18.98 -10.12 -7.97
C SER A 236 -19.65 -9.64 -6.68
N GLU A 237 -19.50 -10.40 -5.60
CA GLU A 237 -20.06 -10.05 -4.30
C GLU A 237 -19.41 -8.77 -3.74
N VAL A 238 -18.09 -8.66 -3.75
CA VAL A 238 -17.37 -7.47 -3.26
C VAL A 238 -17.80 -6.22 -4.05
N ARG A 239 -17.92 -6.30 -5.38
CA ARG A 239 -18.41 -5.19 -6.21
C ARG A 239 -19.87 -4.86 -5.92
N THR A 240 -20.69 -5.84 -5.57
CA THR A 240 -22.10 -5.63 -5.22
C THR A 240 -22.24 -4.90 -3.88
N TYR A 241 -21.47 -5.31 -2.86
CA TYR A 241 -21.55 -4.73 -1.52
C TYR A 241 -20.75 -3.43 -1.37
N PHE A 242 -19.65 -3.28 -2.10
CA PHE A 242 -18.72 -2.15 -1.99
C PHE A 242 -18.39 -1.52 -3.36
N PRO A 243 -19.39 -1.07 -4.15
CA PRO A 243 -19.17 -0.64 -5.52
C PRO A 243 -18.24 0.58 -5.61
N ALA A 244 -18.39 1.55 -4.70
CA ALA A 244 -17.57 2.76 -4.69
C ALA A 244 -16.11 2.48 -4.26
N ALA A 245 -15.90 1.55 -3.32
CA ALA A 245 -14.57 1.26 -2.81
C ALA A 245 -13.79 0.26 -3.68
N THR A 246 -14.48 -0.62 -4.42
CA THR A 246 -13.78 -1.66 -5.19
C THR A 246 -13.03 -1.06 -6.37
N LEU A 247 -11.73 -1.32 -6.44
CA LEU A 247 -10.87 -0.88 -7.53
C LEU A 247 -11.15 -1.72 -8.80
N LYS A 248 -10.96 -1.13 -9.98
CA LYS A 248 -11.13 -1.84 -11.26
C LYS A 248 -9.97 -2.79 -11.47
N THR A 249 -8.76 -2.34 -11.15
CA THR A 249 -7.52 -3.08 -11.36
C THR A 249 -7.43 -4.29 -10.43
N LYS A 250 -7.01 -5.42 -10.97
CA LYS A 250 -6.80 -6.69 -10.25
C LYS A 250 -5.32 -7.02 -10.33
N ILE A 251 -4.73 -7.42 -9.20
CA ILE A 251 -3.33 -7.87 -9.19
C ILE A 251 -3.32 -9.39 -9.42
N PRO A 252 -2.74 -9.87 -10.53
CA PRO A 252 -2.68 -11.30 -10.83
C PRO A 252 -1.78 -12.01 -9.82
N ARG A 253 -1.96 -13.33 -9.71
CA ARG A 253 -0.97 -14.16 -9.02
C ARG A 253 0.32 -14.18 -9.86
N SER A 254 1.40 -13.63 -9.32
CA SER A 254 2.67 -13.47 -10.03
C SER A 254 3.84 -13.98 -9.18
N VAL A 255 4.64 -14.89 -9.75
CA VAL A 255 5.88 -15.38 -9.13
C VAL A 255 6.86 -14.22 -8.91
N ARG A 256 6.95 -13.31 -9.89
CA ARG A 256 7.85 -12.14 -9.82
C ARG A 256 7.53 -11.21 -8.66
N VAL A 257 6.25 -11.00 -8.36
CA VAL A 257 5.84 -10.21 -7.17
C VAL A 257 6.28 -10.89 -5.87
N ALA A 258 6.23 -12.23 -5.81
CA ALA A 258 6.64 -12.99 -4.63
C ALA A 258 8.17 -13.06 -4.46
N GLU A 259 8.93 -13.06 -5.55
CA GLU A 259 10.40 -13.09 -5.53
C GLU A 259 11.03 -11.72 -5.25
N ALA A 260 10.41 -10.63 -5.70
CA ALA A 260 10.98 -9.28 -5.65
C ALA A 260 11.52 -8.84 -4.26
N PRO A 261 10.85 -9.13 -3.11
CA PRO A 261 11.39 -8.81 -1.79
C PRO A 261 12.75 -9.44 -1.49
N SER A 262 13.04 -10.65 -2.02
CA SER A 262 14.34 -11.31 -1.83
C SER A 262 15.51 -10.57 -2.51
N PHE A 263 15.21 -9.69 -3.46
CA PHE A 263 16.17 -8.80 -4.12
C PHE A 263 16.22 -7.41 -3.47
N GLY A 264 15.46 -7.19 -2.39
CA GLY A 264 15.32 -5.91 -1.72
C GLY A 264 14.87 -4.82 -2.69
N ALA A 265 13.89 -5.12 -3.55
CA ALA A 265 13.39 -4.21 -4.57
C ALA A 265 11.90 -4.40 -4.87
N PRO A 266 11.14 -3.31 -5.14
CA PRO A 266 9.78 -3.41 -5.66
C PRO A 266 9.77 -4.08 -7.05
N VAL A 267 8.75 -4.87 -7.36
CA VAL A 267 8.64 -5.55 -8.67
C VAL A 267 8.57 -4.53 -9.82
N VAL A 268 8.00 -3.34 -9.57
CA VAL A 268 7.91 -2.27 -10.57
C VAL A 268 9.26 -1.70 -11.00
N PHE A 269 10.31 -1.89 -10.19
CA PHE A 269 11.70 -1.53 -10.53
C PHE A 269 12.55 -2.75 -10.90
N TRP A 270 12.35 -3.89 -10.24
CA TRP A 270 13.12 -5.11 -10.47
C TRP A 270 12.73 -5.82 -11.77
N ASN A 271 11.43 -5.94 -12.05
CA ASN A 271 10.91 -6.56 -13.27
C ASN A 271 9.70 -5.75 -13.81
N PRO A 272 9.96 -4.54 -14.35
CA PRO A 272 8.92 -3.54 -14.68
C PRO A 272 7.92 -3.97 -15.75
N ARG A 273 8.24 -5.02 -16.53
CA ARG A 273 7.41 -5.54 -17.61
C ARG A 273 6.60 -6.77 -17.20
N SER A 274 6.88 -7.37 -16.04
CA SER A 274 6.06 -8.48 -15.55
C SER A 274 4.60 -8.05 -15.37
N SER A 275 3.67 -8.95 -15.64
CA SER A 275 2.22 -8.79 -15.43
C SER A 275 1.88 -8.13 -14.10
N GLY A 276 2.50 -8.57 -13.00
CA GLY A 276 2.32 -8.03 -11.66
C GLY A 276 2.83 -6.59 -11.53
N ALA A 277 3.98 -6.25 -12.12
CA ALA A 277 4.48 -4.88 -12.15
C ALA A 277 3.55 -3.96 -12.96
N VAL A 278 3.11 -4.38 -14.14
CA VAL A 278 2.17 -3.64 -14.98
C VAL A 278 0.86 -3.41 -14.21
N ALA A 279 0.31 -4.45 -13.58
CA ALA A 279 -0.91 -4.35 -12.77
C ALA A 279 -0.76 -3.37 -11.61
N TYR A 280 0.39 -3.35 -10.92
CA TYR A 280 0.64 -2.39 -9.85
C TYR A 280 0.80 -0.95 -10.36
N LYS A 281 1.37 -0.73 -11.55
CA LYS A 281 1.44 0.59 -12.18
C LYS A 281 0.05 1.12 -12.52
N VAL A 282 -0.82 0.27 -13.10
CA VAL A 282 -2.22 0.63 -13.37
C VAL A 282 -2.99 0.86 -12.06
N LEU A 283 -2.77 0.04 -11.03
CA LEU A 283 -3.39 0.23 -9.71
C LEU A 283 -2.99 1.56 -9.09
N ALA A 284 -1.71 1.92 -9.14
CA ALA A 284 -1.20 3.20 -8.64
C ALA A 284 -1.81 4.39 -9.39
N GLN A 285 -1.96 4.29 -10.72
CA GLN A 285 -2.62 5.31 -11.52
C GLN A 285 -4.11 5.44 -11.18
N GLU A 286 -4.82 4.33 -10.99
CA GLU A 286 -6.21 4.33 -10.49
C GLU A 286 -6.33 5.05 -9.14
N ILE A 287 -5.41 4.79 -8.21
CA ILE A 287 -5.37 5.46 -6.90
C ILE A 287 -5.10 6.96 -7.06
N ALA A 288 -4.21 7.35 -7.99
CA ALA A 288 -3.90 8.74 -8.29
C ALA A 288 -5.11 9.51 -8.86
N LEU A 289 -5.77 8.94 -9.87
CA LEU A 289 -6.96 9.51 -10.50
C LEU A 289 -8.11 9.67 -9.50
N ARG A 290 -8.39 8.65 -8.68
CA ARG A 290 -9.38 8.75 -7.60
C ARG A 290 -9.07 9.86 -6.61
N GLY A 291 -7.79 10.12 -6.34
CA GLY A 291 -7.34 11.19 -5.45
C GLY A 291 -7.65 12.60 -5.92
N THR A 292 -8.03 12.76 -7.20
CA THR A 292 -8.37 14.05 -7.82
C THR A 292 -9.81 14.11 -8.33
N GLY A 293 -10.60 13.06 -8.08
CA GLY A 293 -11.98 12.97 -8.59
C GLY A 293 -12.08 12.72 -10.10
N MET A 294 -10.98 12.35 -10.76
CA MET A 294 -10.96 12.03 -12.19
C MET A 294 -11.38 10.58 -12.45
N GLU A 295 -12.15 10.35 -13.51
CA GLU A 295 -12.51 9.01 -13.95
C GLU A 295 -11.34 8.30 -14.63
N LEU A 296 -11.24 6.98 -14.37
CA LEU A 296 -10.28 6.09 -15.03
C LEU A 296 -10.66 5.86 -16.51
N PRO A 297 -9.73 6.06 -17.46
CA PRO A 297 -9.88 5.46 -18.77
C PRO A 297 -9.92 3.92 -18.68
N GLU A 298 -10.58 3.26 -19.62
CA GLU A 298 -10.59 1.79 -19.68
C GLU A 298 -9.20 1.27 -20.08
N ILE A 299 -8.39 0.85 -19.10
CA ILE A 299 -7.08 0.22 -19.32
C ILE A 299 -7.22 -1.27 -19.02
N ASN A 300 -6.97 -2.12 -20.02
CA ASN A 300 -7.13 -3.56 -19.90
C ASN A 300 -5.77 -4.23 -19.64
N VAL A 301 -5.49 -4.61 -18.40
CA VAL A 301 -4.23 -5.27 -18.02
C VAL A 301 -4.21 -6.70 -18.59
N PRO A 302 -3.17 -7.11 -19.34
CA PRO A 302 -3.07 -8.47 -19.90
C PRO A 302 -3.01 -9.52 -18.79
N ASP A 303 -3.64 -10.67 -19.04
CA ASP A 303 -3.60 -11.80 -18.11
C ASP A 303 -2.32 -12.63 -18.31
N ASP A 304 -1.78 -13.14 -17.20
CA ASP A 304 -0.75 -14.19 -17.25
C ASP A 304 -1.34 -15.48 -17.83
N VAL A 305 -0.61 -16.06 -18.79
CA VAL A 305 -0.67 -17.48 -19.12
C VAL A 305 0.68 -18.00 -18.64
N GLU A 306 0.66 -18.90 -17.65
CA GLU A 306 1.81 -19.53 -17.00
C GLU A 306 3.15 -19.35 -17.75
N GLU A 307 4.08 -18.57 -17.17
CA GLU A 307 5.51 -18.81 -17.40
C GLU A 307 5.77 -20.23 -16.85
N THR A 308 5.84 -21.21 -17.75
CA THR A 308 6.30 -22.58 -17.44
C THR A 308 7.76 -22.59 -17.02
#